data_AF-U6RDS6-F1
#
_entry.id   AF-U6RDS6-F1
#
_cell.length_a   1.000
_cell.length_b   1.000
_cell.length_c   1.000
_cell.angle_alpha   90.00
_cell.angle_beta   90.00
_cell.angle_gamma   90.00
#
_symmetry.space_group_name_H-M   'P 1'
#
loop_
_entity.id
_entity.type
_entity.pdbx_description
1 polymer ?
#
loop_
_entity_poly.entity_id
_entity_poly.type
_entity_poly.pdbx_seq_one_letter_code
_entity_poly.pdbx_strand_id
1 'polypeptide(L)'
;MIHPKFEDKIRKVLSEPFIFPNDIMDKLREDKGLWQNYQRCSDAYKRIRIAYIEAARKRPEEFERRLHNFIDKTKDNKRITGFGGIDKYY
;
A
#
# COMPACT_ATOMS: atom_id res chain seq x y z
N MET A 1 19.08 1.15 -15.10
CA MET A 1 20.39 0.67 -14.59
C MET A 1 20.59 1.26 -13.20
N ILE A 2 20.90 0.44 -12.18
CA ILE A 2 21.18 0.94 -10.82
C ILE A 2 22.61 1.48 -10.80
N HIS A 3 22.82 2.67 -10.23
CA HIS A 3 24.16 3.23 -10.13
C HIS A 3 25.03 2.39 -9.16
N PRO A 4 26.27 1.98 -9.51
CA PRO A 4 27.08 1.04 -8.72
C PRO A 4 27.21 1.38 -7.24
N LYS A 5 27.37 2.68 -6.92
CA LYS A 5 27.42 3.21 -5.54
C LYS A 5 26.25 2.77 -4.64
N PHE A 6 25.08 2.47 -5.20
CA PHE A 6 23.89 2.09 -4.45
C PHE A 6 23.51 0.62 -4.63
N GLU A 7 24.27 -0.15 -5.41
CA GLU A 7 23.91 -1.50 -5.78
C GLU A 7 23.78 -2.41 -4.55
N ASP A 8 24.77 -2.44 -3.67
CA ASP A 8 24.74 -3.27 -2.45
C ASP A 8 23.60 -2.88 -1.52
N LYS A 9 23.37 -1.57 -1.36
CA LYS A 9 22.27 -1.06 -0.52
C LYS A 9 20.91 -1.45 -1.08
N ILE A 10 20.72 -1.32 -2.40
CA ILE A 10 19.46 -1.67 -3.05
C ILE A 10 19.26 -3.18 -3.03
N ARG A 11 20.30 -3.99 -3.30
CA ARG A 11 20.23 -5.46 -3.18
C ARG A 11 19.79 -5.89 -1.78
N LYS A 12 20.35 -5.28 -0.74
CA LYS A 12 19.95 -5.53 0.64
C LYS A 12 18.46 -5.23 0.87
N VAL A 13 17.99 -4.05 0.48
CA VAL A 13 16.57 -3.67 0.64
C VAL A 13 15.64 -4.58 -0.16
N LEU A 14 16.01 -4.94 -1.40
CA LEU A 14 15.21 -5.83 -2.24
C LEU A 14 15.18 -7.27 -1.75
N SER A 15 16.16 -7.70 -0.94
CA SER A 15 16.19 -9.03 -0.33
C SER A 15 15.24 -9.18 0.87
N GLU A 16 14.82 -8.07 1.47
CA GLU A 16 13.90 -8.09 2.61
C GLU A 16 12.45 -8.24 2.12
N PRO A 17 11.67 -9.18 2.68
CA PRO A 17 10.29 -9.36 2.27
C PRO A 17 9.43 -8.18 2.74
N PHE A 18 8.50 -7.75 1.88
CA PHE A 18 7.48 -6.79 2.29
C PHE A 18 6.43 -7.50 3.16
N ILE A 19 6.37 -7.13 4.44
CA ILE A 19 5.37 -7.65 5.39
C ILE A 19 4.15 -6.73 5.40
N PHE A 20 2.97 -7.30 5.15
CA PHE A 20 1.71 -6.58 5.28
C PHE A 20 1.32 -6.47 6.76
N PRO A 21 1.04 -5.27 7.32
CA PRO A 21 0.64 -5.10 8.71
C PRO A 21 -0.70 -5.79 9.01
N ASN A 22 -0.72 -6.66 10.01
CA ASN A 22 -1.89 -7.50 10.31
C ASN A 22 -3.15 -6.67 10.61
N ASP A 23 -3.04 -5.59 11.38
CA ASP A 23 -4.17 -4.74 11.75
C ASP A 23 -4.83 -4.06 10.53
N ILE A 24 -4.05 -3.64 9.54
CA ILE A 24 -4.59 -3.13 8.27
C ILE A 24 -5.26 -4.26 7.49
N MET A 25 -4.64 -5.44 7.43
CA MET A 25 -5.18 -6.58 6.70
C MET A 25 -6.48 -7.10 7.32
N ASP A 26 -6.59 -7.09 8.64
CA ASP A 26 -7.77 -7.52 9.36
C ASP A 26 -8.94 -6.56 9.09
N LYS A 27 -8.69 -5.25 9.09
CA LYS A 27 -9.69 -4.24 8.67
C LYS A 27 -10.22 -4.45 7.25
N LEU A 28 -9.37 -4.88 6.32
CA LEU A 28 -9.79 -5.18 4.95
C LEU A 28 -10.62 -6.47 4.86
N ARG A 29 -10.38 -7.44 5.75
CA ARG A 29 -11.08 -8.75 5.76
C ARG A 29 -12.43 -8.72 6.50
N GLU A 30 -12.65 -7.72 7.35
CA GLU A 30 -13.93 -7.53 8.08
C GLU A 30 -15.14 -7.46 7.13
N ASP A 31 -14.96 -6.89 5.93
CA ASP A 31 -15.99 -6.76 4.91
C ASP A 31 -15.64 -7.62 3.70
N LYS A 32 -16.53 -8.57 3.35
CA LYS A 32 -16.32 -9.51 2.23
C LYS A 32 -16.21 -8.81 0.88
N GLY A 33 -17.00 -7.75 0.64
CA GLY A 33 -16.98 -7.00 -0.62
C GLY A 33 -15.70 -6.18 -0.75
N LEU A 34 -15.30 -5.50 0.33
CA LEU A 34 -14.02 -4.81 0.44
C LEU A 34 -12.85 -5.78 0.18
N TRP A 35 -12.86 -6.94 0.82
CA TRP A 35 -11.82 -7.94 0.67
C TRP A 35 -11.70 -8.44 -0.78
N GLN A 36 -12.82 -8.73 -1.43
CA GLN A 36 -12.83 -9.15 -2.84
C GLN A 36 -12.29 -8.07 -3.78
N ASN A 37 -12.70 -6.81 -3.59
CA ASN A 37 -12.19 -5.69 -4.38
C ASN A 37 -10.69 -5.46 -4.14
N TYR A 38 -10.24 -5.56 -2.88
CA TYR A 38 -8.83 -5.49 -2.53
C TYR A 38 -8.01 -6.60 -3.21
N GLN A 39 -8.50 -7.84 -3.19
CA GLN A 39 -7.81 -8.98 -3.82
C GLN A 39 -7.58 -8.78 -5.33
N ARG A 40 -8.51 -8.11 -6.02
CA ARG A 40 -8.42 -7.78 -7.46
C ARG A 40 -7.39 -6.70 -7.80
N CYS A 41 -6.89 -5.95 -6.81
CA CYS A 41 -5.85 -4.96 -7.04
C CYS A 41 -4.52 -5.62 -7.42
N SER A 42 -3.68 -4.93 -8.22
CA SER A 42 -2.34 -5.41 -8.54
C SER A 42 -1.46 -5.45 -7.28
N ASP A 43 -0.50 -6.37 -7.22
CA ASP A 43 0.38 -6.50 -6.06
C ASP A 43 1.24 -5.25 -5.82
N ALA A 44 1.63 -4.56 -6.90
CA ALA A 44 2.30 -3.27 -6.82
C ALA A 44 1.41 -2.22 -6.15
N TYR A 45 0.14 -2.10 -6.56
CA TYR A 45 -0.81 -1.18 -5.93
C TYR A 45 -1.00 -1.50 -4.45
N LYS A 46 -1.20 -2.78 -4.10
CA LYS A 46 -1.36 -3.24 -2.71
C LYS A 46 -0.15 -2.82 -1.87
N ARG A 47 1.07 -3.14 -2.31
CA ARG A 47 2.31 -2.81 -1.59
C ARG A 47 2.47 -1.29 -1.42
N ILE A 48 2.30 -0.52 -2.48
CA ILE A 48 2.45 0.94 -2.45
C ILE A 48 1.43 1.58 -1.49
N ARG A 49 0.16 1.15 -1.54
CA ARG A 49 -0.90 1.71 -0.69
C ARG A 49 -0.73 1.36 0.77
N ILE A 50 -0.43 0.09 1.06
CA ILE A 50 -0.22 -0.37 2.43
C ILE A 50 1.03 0.30 3.03
N ALA A 51 2.14 0.39 2.29
CA ALA A 51 3.34 1.10 2.73
C ALA A 51 3.07 2.59 3.01
N TYR A 52 2.24 3.24 2.17
CA TYR A 52 1.85 4.64 2.37
C TYR A 52 1.01 4.86 3.64
N ILE A 53 0.10 3.94 3.95
CA ILE A 53 -0.67 3.97 5.20
C ILE A 53 0.27 3.71 6.39
N GLU A 54 1.07 2.64 6.32
CA GLU A 54 2.00 2.23 7.38
C GLU A 54 3.04 3.32 7.71
N ALA A 55 3.51 4.07 6.72
CA ALA A 55 4.43 5.19 6.94
C ALA A 55 3.85 6.32 7.82
N ALA A 56 2.53 6.37 8.02
CA ALA A 56 1.86 7.37 8.85
C ALA A 56 1.72 6.97 10.33
N ARG A 57 2.19 5.80 10.77
CA ARG A 57 2.03 5.31 12.16
C ARG A 57 2.37 6.31 13.27
N LYS A 58 3.39 7.14 13.07
CA LYS A 58 3.79 8.18 14.05
C LYS A 58 2.79 9.34 14.18
N ARG A 59 1.74 9.38 13.35
CA ARG A 59 0.68 10.39 13.32
C ARG A 59 -0.67 9.66 13.23
N PRO A 60 -1.28 9.29 14.38
CA PRO A 60 -2.49 8.46 14.41
C PRO A 60 -3.64 9.00 13.56
N GLU A 61 -3.91 10.31 13.63
CA GLU A 61 -4.97 10.95 12.82
C GLU A 61 -4.74 10.78 11.31
N GLU A 62 -3.50 10.93 10.86
CA GLU A 62 -3.14 10.78 9.46
C GLU A 62 -3.15 9.30 9.02
N PHE A 63 -2.77 8.39 9.91
CA PHE A 63 -2.90 6.95 9.69
C PHE A 63 -4.37 6.57 9.46
N GLU A 64 -5.24 6.95 10.38
CA GLU A 64 -6.68 6.66 10.30
C GLU A 64 -7.31 7.29 9.04
N ARG A 65 -6.98 8.55 8.75
CA ARG A 65 -7.46 9.23 7.54
C ARG A 65 -7.06 8.50 6.26
N ARG A 66 -5.80 8.02 6.17
CA ARG A 66 -5.31 7.28 5.00
C ARG A 66 -5.97 5.90 4.89
N LEU A 67 -6.11 5.20 6.01
CA LEU A 67 -6.75 3.90 6.07
C LEU A 67 -8.23 4.00 5.67
N HIS A 68 -8.97 4.96 6.23
CA HIS A 68 -10.37 5.21 5.89
C HIS A 68 -10.56 5.51 4.40
N ASN A 69 -9.77 6.44 3.85
CA ASN A 69 -9.85 6.75 2.42
C ASN A 69 -9.50 5.54 1.54
N PHE A 70 -8.55 4.69 1.96
CA PHE A 70 -8.25 3.46 1.23
C PHE A 70 -9.41 2.46 1.26
N ILE A 71 -10.03 2.28 2.42
CA ILE A 71 -11.21 1.43 2.59
C ILE A 71 -12.37 1.94 1.73
N ASP A 72 -12.71 3.23 1.80
CA ASP A 72 -13.83 3.81 1.05
C ASP A 72 -13.68 3.62 -0.45
N LYS A 73 -12.48 3.94 -0.99
CA LYS A 73 -12.22 3.80 -2.42
C LYS A 73 -12.22 2.34 -2.85
N THR A 74 -11.69 1.45 -2.02
CA THR A 74 -11.67 0.01 -2.34
C THR A 74 -13.08 -0.59 -2.27
N LYS A 75 -13.94 -0.16 -1.34
CA LYS A 75 -15.37 -0.53 -1.30
C LYS A 75 -16.07 -0.13 -2.59
N ASP A 76 -15.81 1.07 -3.10
CA ASP A 76 -16.30 1.57 -4.39
C ASP A 76 -15.68 0.88 -5.62
N ASN A 77 -14.76 -0.07 -5.43
CA ASN A 77 -13.93 -0.67 -6.49
C ASN A 77 -13.17 0.38 -7.32
N LYS A 78 -12.78 1.49 -6.69
CA LYS A 78 -12.01 2.59 -7.28
C LYS A 78 -10.57 2.55 -6.79
N ARG A 79 -9.63 2.80 -7.71
CA ARG A 79 -8.24 3.05 -7.33
C ARG A 79 -8.08 4.50 -6.88
N ILE A 80 -7.28 4.72 -5.85
CA ILE A 80 -6.82 6.07 -5.50
C ILE A 80 -5.86 6.49 -6.62
N THR A 81 -6.10 7.63 -7.24
CA THR A 81 -5.14 8.31 -8.11
C THR A 81 -4.28 9.21 -7.24
N GLY A 82 -2.97 8.98 -7.19
CA GLY A 82 -2.06 9.89 -6.50
C GLY A 82 -1.61 11.03 -7.40
N PHE A 83 -0.89 11.98 -6.82
CA PHE A 83 -0.25 13.05 -7.56
C PHE A 83 1.08 12.60 -8.18
N GLY A 84 1.53 13.29 -9.23
CA GLY A 84 2.87 13.06 -9.82
C GLY A 84 2.99 11.81 -10.70
N GLY A 85 1.89 11.32 -11.27
CA GLY A 85 1.91 10.19 -12.21
C GLY A 85 2.22 8.85 -11.55
N ILE A 86 1.79 8.65 -10.30
CA ILE A 86 2.05 7.41 -9.54
C ILE A 86 1.35 6.18 -10.17
N ASP A 87 0.32 6.41 -10.98
CA ASP A 87 -0.42 5.41 -11.74
C ASP A 87 0.47 4.61 -12.68
N LYS A 88 1.60 5.16 -13.16
CA LYS A 88 2.55 4.40 -13.99
C LYS A 88 3.25 3.23 -13.28
N TYR A 89 3.07 3.11 -11.96
CA TYR A 89 3.69 2.07 -11.15
C TYR A 89 2.73 0.93 -10.76
N TYR A 90 1.45 0.92 -11.21
CA TYR A 90 0.50 -0.15 -10.86
C TYR A 90 -0.75 -0.33 -11.74
#